data_AF-A0A9Q1BWP7-F1
#
_entry.id   AF-A0A9Q1BWP7-F1
#
_cell.length_a   1.000
_cell.length_b   1.000
_cell.length_c   1.000
_cell.angle_alpha   90.00
_cell.angle_beta   90.00
_cell.angle_gamma   90.00
#
_symmetry.space_group_name_H-M   'P 1'
#
loop_
_entity.id
_entity.type
_entity.pdbx_description
1 polymer ?
#
loop_
_entity_poly.entity_id
_entity_poly.type
_entity_poly.pdbx_seq_one_letter_code
_entity_poly.pdbx_strand_id
1 'polypeptide(L)'
;MATFRVGVAGDRWRQFFVLCCVLLFSSRHVYANDRATYRMIYQDISFASPCIRRTNATHQVGCTSNLNGNTGVIHLIENQTDIDWLQDKGPHAPYMAVFNADMFKRENIEKILKTGKVSGIVVDHSNHTRKEIIEEERWYSSDKSCPNQNFGLYNDTECPIQWNPYGDGTNFDIDFGVPVFALTHEVEVGFIRDVSFISMKVTISSLSNYTYIAINHT
;
A
#
# COMPACT_ATOMS: atom_id res chain seq x y z
N MET A 1 -57.62 58.03 -19.06
CA MET A 1 -57.33 57.25 -17.84
C MET A 1 -56.63 55.96 -18.27
N ALA A 2 -55.30 55.94 -18.27
CA ALA A 2 -54.52 54.76 -18.66
C ALA A 2 -54.07 54.04 -17.39
N THR A 3 -54.60 52.84 -17.16
CA THR A 3 -54.18 51.94 -16.08
C THR A 3 -52.92 51.19 -16.50
N PHE A 4 -51.80 51.47 -15.82
CA PHE A 4 -50.56 50.72 -15.95
C PHE A 4 -50.72 49.38 -15.21
N ARG A 5 -50.65 48.25 -15.92
CA ARG A 5 -50.52 46.91 -15.32
C ARG A 5 -49.03 46.56 -15.24
N VAL A 6 -48.52 46.43 -14.02
CA VAL A 6 -47.17 45.92 -13.73
C VAL A 6 -47.18 44.40 -13.90
N GLY A 7 -46.49 43.90 -14.94
CA GLY A 7 -46.35 42.47 -15.24
C GLY A 7 -45.06 41.87 -14.64
N VAL A 8 -45.26 41.06 -13.59
CA VAL A 8 -44.47 39.93 -13.07
C VAL A 8 -43.11 39.63 -13.75
N ALA A 9 -42.04 40.29 -13.32
CA ALA A 9 -40.64 39.93 -13.66
C ALA A 9 -39.91 39.14 -12.55
N GLY A 10 -40.54 38.96 -11.38
CA GLY A 10 -39.91 38.37 -10.18
C GLY A 10 -39.98 36.84 -10.07
N ASP A 11 -40.78 36.16 -10.89
CA ASP A 11 -41.10 34.74 -10.67
C ASP A 11 -40.05 33.78 -11.26
N ARG A 12 -39.45 34.13 -12.41
CA ARG A 12 -38.38 33.32 -13.03
C ARG A 12 -37.11 33.28 -12.18
N TRP A 13 -36.74 34.40 -11.55
CA TRP A 13 -35.57 34.46 -10.67
C TRP A 13 -35.78 33.67 -9.37
N ARG A 14 -37.00 33.69 -8.80
CA ARG A 14 -37.34 32.82 -7.65
C ARG A 14 -37.24 31.34 -8.02
N GLN A 15 -37.73 30.94 -9.21
CA GLN A 15 -37.63 29.55 -9.65
C GLN A 15 -36.18 29.10 -9.86
N PHE A 16 -35.33 29.91 -10.49
CA PHE A 16 -33.90 29.60 -10.64
C PHE A 16 -33.18 29.49 -9.29
N PHE A 17 -33.50 30.38 -8.34
CA PHE A 17 -32.90 30.34 -7.01
C PHE A 17 -33.32 29.10 -6.22
N VAL A 18 -34.61 28.73 -6.28
CA VAL A 18 -35.12 27.50 -5.64
C VAL A 18 -34.51 26.25 -6.26
N LEU A 19 -34.40 26.17 -7.59
CA LEU A 19 -33.77 25.04 -8.28
C LEU A 19 -32.29 24.91 -7.94
N CYS A 20 -31.56 26.02 -7.89
CA CYS A 20 -30.16 26.05 -7.47
C CYS A 20 -30.00 25.64 -6.00
N CYS A 21 -30.85 26.14 -5.10
CA CYS A 21 -30.89 25.70 -3.71
C CYS A 21 -31.18 24.19 -3.59
N VAL A 22 -32.17 23.66 -4.32
CA VAL A 22 -32.49 22.22 -4.29
C VAL A 22 -31.32 21.37 -4.81
N LEU A 23 -30.61 21.81 -5.86
CA LEU A 23 -29.40 21.13 -6.34
C LEU A 23 -28.23 21.20 -5.33
N LEU A 24 -28.06 22.34 -4.65
CA LEU A 24 -27.05 22.51 -3.62
C LEU A 24 -27.37 21.75 -2.31
N PHE A 25 -28.65 21.60 -1.95
CA PHE A 25 -29.06 20.81 -0.79
C PHE A 25 -29.05 19.30 -1.08
N SER A 26 -29.51 18.85 -2.24
CA SER A 26 -29.48 17.42 -2.62
C SER A 26 -28.06 16.87 -2.73
N SER A 27 -27.12 17.64 -3.29
CA SER A 27 -25.71 17.24 -3.32
C SER A 27 -25.13 17.02 -1.92
N ARG A 28 -25.45 17.89 -0.94
CA ARG A 28 -24.99 17.72 0.46
C ARG A 28 -25.49 16.42 1.12
N HIS A 29 -26.71 16.00 0.84
CA HIS A 29 -27.25 14.75 1.40
C HIS A 29 -26.57 13.50 0.83
N VAL A 30 -26.16 13.52 -0.45
CA VAL A 30 -25.44 12.40 -1.07
C VAL A 30 -24.04 12.23 -0.49
N TYR A 31 -23.30 13.33 -0.26
CA TYR A 31 -21.93 13.25 0.31
C TYR A 31 -21.88 12.78 1.76
N ALA A 32 -22.92 13.02 2.56
CA ALA A 32 -22.94 12.62 3.97
C ALA A 32 -23.13 11.10 4.15
N ASN A 33 -23.98 10.47 3.33
CA ASN A 33 -24.25 9.02 3.42
C ASN A 33 -23.08 8.16 2.93
N ASP A 34 -22.30 8.63 1.97
CA ASP A 34 -21.14 7.91 1.45
C ASP A 34 -20.07 7.67 2.54
N ARG A 35 -19.78 8.69 3.37
CA ARG A 35 -18.81 8.58 4.47
C ARG A 35 -19.22 7.63 5.58
N ALA A 36 -20.52 7.57 5.90
CA ALA A 36 -21.00 6.64 6.92
C ALA A 36 -20.90 5.19 6.42
N THR A 37 -21.25 4.96 5.15
CA THR A 37 -21.15 3.64 4.51
C THR A 37 -19.71 3.20 4.37
N TYR A 38 -18.80 4.11 3.97
CA TYR A 38 -17.37 3.85 3.91
C TYR A 38 -16.83 3.31 5.24
N ARG A 39 -17.17 3.96 6.37
CA ARG A 39 -16.69 3.57 7.70
C ARG A 39 -17.27 2.24 8.23
N MET A 40 -18.34 1.74 7.64
CA MET A 40 -18.87 0.40 7.98
C MET A 40 -18.14 -0.71 7.24
N ILE A 41 -17.47 -0.39 6.13
CA ILE A 41 -16.85 -1.34 5.22
C ILE A 41 -15.34 -1.31 5.36
N TYR A 42 -14.77 -0.10 5.41
CA TYR A 42 -13.34 0.17 5.33
C TYR A 42 -12.78 0.68 6.66
N GLN A 43 -11.68 0.05 7.08
CA GLN A 43 -10.82 0.56 8.15
C GLN A 43 -9.55 1.15 7.55
N ASP A 44 -9.26 2.42 7.87
CA ASP A 44 -8.04 3.11 7.43
C ASP A 44 -6.85 2.74 8.33
N ILE A 45 -5.68 2.54 7.70
CA ILE A 45 -4.39 2.38 8.35
C ILE A 45 -3.62 3.70 8.28
N SER A 46 -3.18 4.19 9.43
CA SER A 46 -2.53 5.49 9.59
C SER A 46 -1.01 5.39 9.65
N PHE A 47 -0.44 4.30 10.17
CA PHE A 47 1.00 4.16 10.41
C PHE A 47 1.67 3.19 9.44
N ALA A 48 1.57 3.52 8.15
CA ALA A 48 2.19 2.76 7.06
C ALA A 48 3.33 3.55 6.39
N SER A 49 4.49 2.90 6.22
CA SER A 49 5.62 3.44 5.47
C SER A 49 5.66 2.82 4.06
N PRO A 50 5.41 3.59 3.00
CA PRO A 50 5.39 3.07 1.63
C PRO A 50 6.80 2.84 1.08
N CYS A 51 6.98 1.74 0.36
CA CYS A 51 8.06 1.59 -0.60
C CYS A 51 7.76 2.41 -1.86
N ILE A 52 8.77 3.11 -2.37
CA ILE A 52 8.65 3.99 -3.53
C ILE A 52 9.43 3.43 -4.72
N ARG A 53 8.95 3.72 -5.94
CA ARG A 53 9.71 3.45 -7.16
C ARG A 53 10.88 4.42 -7.26
N ARG A 54 12.07 3.88 -7.54
CA ARG A 54 13.26 4.63 -7.89
C ARG A 54 13.74 4.18 -9.27
N THR A 55 14.40 5.06 -9.99
CA THR A 55 14.97 4.74 -11.30
C THR A 55 16.48 4.86 -11.24
N ASN A 56 17.17 3.84 -11.73
CA ASN A 56 18.57 3.90 -12.11
C ASN A 56 18.66 4.13 -13.64
N ALA A 57 19.84 4.48 -14.14
CA ALA A 57 20.07 4.79 -15.56
C ALA A 57 19.60 3.70 -16.53
N THR A 58 19.60 2.43 -16.10
CA THR A 58 19.28 1.27 -16.95
C THR A 58 17.99 0.54 -16.57
N HIS A 59 17.47 0.72 -15.35
CA HIS A 59 16.36 -0.07 -14.83
C HIS A 59 15.62 0.70 -13.75
N GLN A 60 14.39 0.27 -13.46
CA GLN A 60 13.61 0.73 -12.33
C GLN A 60 13.70 -0.27 -11.17
N VAL A 61 13.59 0.22 -9.96
CA VAL A 61 13.65 -0.56 -8.72
C VAL A 61 12.58 -0.07 -7.74
N GLY A 62 12.28 -0.87 -6.72
CA GLY A 62 11.29 -0.53 -5.71
C GLY A 62 9.87 -0.85 -6.15
N CYS A 63 8.90 -0.07 -5.68
CA CYS A 63 7.50 -0.51 -5.63
C CYS A 63 6.54 0.47 -6.32
N THR A 64 5.40 -0.05 -6.78
CA THR A 64 4.38 0.76 -7.44
C THR A 64 2.99 0.19 -7.20
N SER A 65 1.98 1.04 -7.14
CA SER A 65 0.58 0.60 -7.24
C SER A 65 0.02 0.90 -8.63
N ASN A 66 -1.10 0.26 -8.92
CA ASN A 66 -1.98 0.69 -10.01
C ASN A 66 -2.63 2.04 -9.68
N LEU A 67 -3.09 2.75 -10.70
CA LEU A 67 -3.71 4.09 -10.59
C LEU A 67 -4.90 4.14 -9.61
N ASN A 68 -5.66 3.05 -9.49
CA ASN A 68 -6.83 2.95 -8.61
C ASN A 68 -6.57 2.04 -7.40
N GLY A 69 -5.30 1.79 -7.09
CA GLY A 69 -4.91 0.86 -6.04
C GLY A 69 -4.88 -0.60 -6.46
N ASN A 70 -4.40 -1.41 -5.54
CA ASN A 70 -4.30 -2.86 -5.61
C ASN A 70 -5.22 -3.46 -4.54
N THR A 71 -5.88 -4.58 -4.83
CA THR A 71 -6.77 -5.25 -3.88
C THR A 71 -6.49 -6.75 -3.91
N GLY A 72 -6.49 -7.38 -2.74
CA GLY A 72 -6.33 -8.83 -2.64
C GLY A 72 -6.72 -9.37 -1.27
N VAL A 73 -6.90 -10.68 -1.22
CA VAL A 73 -7.23 -11.41 0.03
C VAL A 73 -5.99 -11.42 0.94
N ILE A 74 -6.16 -11.08 2.22
CA ILE A 74 -5.05 -11.11 3.17
C ILE A 74 -4.54 -12.55 3.31
N HIS A 75 -3.23 -12.73 3.20
CA HIS A 75 -2.56 -14.00 3.50
C HIS A 75 -1.35 -13.74 4.39
N LEU A 76 -1.37 -14.27 5.61
CA LEU A 76 -0.28 -14.11 6.57
C LEU A 76 0.85 -15.07 6.20
N ILE A 77 2.09 -14.58 6.25
CA ILE A 77 3.31 -15.34 5.98
C ILE A 77 4.18 -15.28 7.24
N GLU A 78 4.08 -16.34 8.04
CA GLU A 78 4.84 -16.51 9.27
C GLU A 78 5.99 -17.50 9.08
N ASN A 79 5.85 -18.44 8.15
CA ASN A 79 6.84 -19.46 7.87
C ASN A 79 6.86 -19.87 6.37
N GLN A 80 7.81 -20.73 6.00
CA GLN A 80 8.00 -21.15 4.60
C GLN A 80 6.79 -21.89 4.01
N THR A 81 6.03 -22.62 4.85
CA THR A 81 4.84 -23.36 4.43
C THR A 81 3.75 -22.43 3.90
N ASP A 82 3.67 -21.20 4.43
CA ASP A 82 2.68 -20.22 4.02
C ASP A 82 2.99 -19.69 2.60
N ILE A 83 4.27 -19.55 2.27
CA ILE A 83 4.74 -19.20 0.92
C ILE A 83 4.42 -20.35 -0.05
N ASP A 84 4.72 -21.59 0.35
CA ASP A 84 4.48 -22.78 -0.46
C ASP A 84 2.97 -22.97 -0.70
N TRP A 85 2.13 -22.71 0.30
CA TRP A 85 0.69 -22.72 0.16
C TRP A 85 0.18 -21.69 -0.85
N LEU A 86 0.71 -20.45 -0.80
CA LEU A 86 0.32 -19.41 -1.75
C LEU A 86 0.72 -19.78 -3.18
N GLN A 87 1.88 -20.40 -3.34
CA GLN A 87 2.37 -20.88 -4.63
C GLN A 87 1.47 -21.99 -5.20
N ASP A 88 1.22 -23.05 -4.42
CA ASP A 88 0.66 -24.29 -4.95
C ASP A 88 -0.85 -24.45 -4.75
N LYS A 89 -1.40 -23.92 -3.66
CA LYS A 89 -2.77 -24.23 -3.20
C LYS A 89 -3.72 -23.04 -3.22
N GLY A 90 -3.22 -21.82 -3.05
CA GLY A 90 -4.04 -20.61 -2.91
C GLY A 90 -5.02 -20.39 -4.06
N PRO A 91 -6.35 -20.54 -3.85
CA PRO A 91 -7.35 -20.50 -4.92
C PRO A 91 -7.96 -19.10 -5.15
N HIS A 92 -7.67 -18.13 -4.28
CA HIS A 92 -8.33 -16.82 -4.21
C HIS A 92 -7.39 -15.67 -4.60
N ALA A 93 -6.52 -15.90 -5.58
CA ALA A 93 -5.70 -14.81 -6.13
C ALA A 93 -6.61 -13.70 -6.72
N PRO A 94 -6.22 -12.41 -6.60
CA PRO A 94 -4.97 -11.93 -6.04
C PRO A 94 -4.92 -11.88 -4.51
N TYR A 95 -3.74 -12.11 -3.94
CA TYR A 95 -3.45 -12.02 -2.52
C TYR A 95 -2.75 -10.71 -2.13
N MET A 96 -2.92 -10.32 -0.88
CA MET A 96 -2.12 -9.34 -0.17
C MET A 96 -1.26 -10.07 0.85
N ALA A 97 0.03 -10.23 0.54
CA ALA A 97 0.95 -11.01 1.35
C ALA A 97 1.41 -10.18 2.56
N VAL A 98 1.11 -10.63 3.77
CA VAL A 98 1.50 -9.98 5.03
C VAL A 98 2.66 -10.76 5.64
N PHE A 99 3.87 -10.26 5.47
CA PHE A 99 5.08 -10.88 6.01
C PHE A 99 5.29 -10.50 7.47
N ASN A 100 5.64 -11.50 8.27
CA ASN A 100 6.51 -11.25 9.42
C ASN A 100 7.86 -10.70 8.90
N ALA A 101 8.44 -9.70 9.59
CA ALA A 101 9.73 -9.11 9.20
C ALA A 101 10.83 -10.16 8.94
N ASP A 102 10.87 -11.24 9.71
CA ASP A 102 11.89 -12.29 9.57
C ASP A 102 11.77 -13.09 8.26
N MET A 103 10.56 -13.15 7.70
CA MET A 103 10.26 -13.81 6.44
C MET A 103 10.47 -12.89 5.24
N PHE A 104 10.59 -11.57 5.44
CA PHE A 104 10.79 -10.57 4.39
C PHE A 104 12.25 -10.54 3.91
N LYS A 105 12.65 -11.59 3.20
CA LYS A 105 13.98 -11.76 2.59
C LYS A 105 13.87 -11.82 1.07
N ARG A 106 14.94 -11.42 0.38
CA ARG A 106 15.03 -11.44 -1.09
C ARG A 106 14.49 -12.73 -1.74
N GLU A 107 14.96 -13.89 -1.27
CA GLU A 107 14.56 -15.20 -1.82
C GLU A 107 13.04 -15.43 -1.76
N ASN A 108 12.40 -15.04 -0.65
CA ASN A 108 10.98 -15.22 -0.42
C ASN A 108 10.18 -14.22 -1.26
N ILE A 109 10.63 -12.97 -1.33
CA ILE A 109 10.05 -11.92 -2.16
C ILE A 109 10.06 -12.35 -3.63
N GLU A 110 11.21 -12.74 -4.16
CA GLU A 110 11.33 -13.17 -5.56
C GLU A 110 10.44 -14.40 -5.83
N LYS A 111 10.38 -15.36 -4.89
CA LYS A 111 9.53 -16.54 -5.00
C LYS A 111 8.05 -16.18 -5.09
N ILE A 112 7.54 -15.32 -4.19
CA ILE A 112 6.11 -14.94 -4.22
C ILE A 112 5.77 -14.06 -5.43
N LEU A 113 6.65 -13.15 -5.84
CA LEU A 113 6.41 -12.28 -6.99
C LEU A 113 6.35 -13.09 -8.28
N LYS A 114 7.22 -14.10 -8.42
CA LYS A 114 7.23 -15.01 -9.57
C LYS A 114 5.94 -15.79 -9.75
N THR A 115 5.15 -15.99 -8.68
CA THR A 115 3.85 -16.68 -8.79
C THR A 115 2.82 -15.88 -9.58
N GLY A 116 2.95 -14.54 -9.65
CA GLY A 116 1.94 -13.66 -10.22
C GLY A 116 0.61 -13.62 -9.45
N LYS A 117 0.51 -14.27 -8.28
CA LYS A 117 -0.70 -14.34 -7.46
C LYS A 117 -0.80 -13.23 -6.43
N VAL A 118 0.27 -12.45 -6.21
CA VAL A 118 0.33 -11.38 -5.20
C VAL A 118 0.10 -10.03 -5.87
N SER A 119 -0.78 -9.22 -5.26
CA SER A 119 -1.12 -7.87 -5.72
C SER A 119 -0.55 -6.75 -4.85
N GLY A 120 0.03 -7.08 -3.70
CA GLY A 120 0.67 -6.15 -2.78
C GLY A 120 1.27 -6.89 -1.59
N ILE A 121 2.22 -6.23 -0.93
CA ILE A 121 2.95 -6.79 0.21
C ILE A 121 2.84 -5.83 1.39
N VAL A 122 2.64 -6.38 2.57
CA VAL A 122 2.71 -5.68 3.84
C VAL A 122 3.73 -6.37 4.71
N VAL A 123 4.56 -5.61 5.40
CA VAL A 123 5.59 -6.11 6.33
C VAL A 123 5.22 -5.66 7.72
N ASP A 124 5.02 -6.61 8.62
CA ASP A 124 4.88 -6.34 10.04
C ASP A 124 6.25 -6.00 10.63
N HIS A 125 6.45 -4.73 10.97
CA HIS A 125 7.61 -4.24 11.70
C HIS A 125 7.21 -3.65 13.07
N SER A 126 6.09 -4.10 13.63
CA SER A 126 5.53 -3.56 14.87
C SER A 126 6.17 -4.17 16.12
N ASN A 127 6.48 -5.47 16.08
CA ASN A 127 6.88 -6.25 17.26
C ASN A 127 8.39 -6.56 17.30
N HIS A 128 9.23 -5.70 16.73
CA HIS A 128 10.68 -5.90 16.75
C HIS A 128 11.37 -4.71 17.40
N THR A 129 11.84 -4.91 18.63
CA THR A 129 12.76 -3.97 19.25
C THR A 129 14.18 -4.21 18.72
N ARG A 130 15.00 -3.15 18.70
CA ARG A 130 16.43 -3.26 18.36
C ARG A 130 17.14 -4.32 19.22
N LYS A 131 16.70 -4.50 20.47
CA LYS A 131 17.30 -5.44 21.41
C LYS A 131 17.05 -6.89 21.00
N GLU A 132 15.82 -7.24 20.67
CA GLU A 132 15.45 -8.60 20.21
C GLU A 132 16.19 -8.98 18.93
N ILE A 133 16.26 -8.06 17.95
CA ILE A 133 17.00 -8.29 16.69
C ILE A 133 18.47 -8.67 16.96
N ILE A 134 19.11 -8.00 17.92
CA ILE A 134 20.52 -8.25 18.28
C ILE A 134 20.66 -9.58 19.04
N GLU A 135 19.76 -9.86 19.98
CA GLU A 135 19.80 -11.08 20.79
C GLU A 135 19.51 -12.35 19.97
N GLU A 136 18.71 -12.23 18.92
CA GLU A 136 18.31 -13.34 18.05
C GLU A 136 19.15 -13.44 16.77
N GLU A 137 20.22 -12.64 16.67
CA GLU A 137 21.16 -12.60 15.54
C GLU A 137 20.46 -12.47 14.17
N ARG A 138 19.35 -11.73 14.12
CA ARG A 138 18.54 -11.55 12.90
C ARG A 138 19.13 -10.45 12.01
N TRP A 139 20.29 -10.74 11.44
CA TRP A 139 20.98 -9.82 10.54
C TRP A 139 20.25 -9.70 9.20
N TYR A 140 19.87 -8.48 8.85
CA TYR A 140 19.27 -8.15 7.55
C TYR A 140 19.77 -6.79 7.08
N SER A 141 20.14 -6.72 5.80
CA SER A 141 20.42 -5.46 5.13
C SER A 141 19.88 -5.52 3.71
N SER A 142 18.93 -4.64 3.42
CA SER A 142 18.34 -4.47 2.08
C SER A 142 19.29 -3.78 1.08
N ASP A 143 20.45 -3.30 1.55
CA ASP A 143 21.48 -2.69 0.71
C ASP A 143 22.31 -3.77 0.01
N LYS A 144 23.15 -3.38 -0.97
CA LYS A 144 24.05 -4.31 -1.63
C LYS A 144 25.14 -4.78 -0.68
N SER A 145 25.63 -5.99 -0.95
CA SER A 145 26.82 -6.52 -0.30
C SER A 145 28.06 -5.64 -0.48
N CYS A 146 28.13 -4.94 -1.62
CA CYS A 146 29.22 -4.06 -2.02
C CYS A 146 28.66 -2.70 -2.46
N PRO A 147 28.39 -1.78 -1.51
CA PRO A 147 27.82 -0.49 -1.82
C PRO A 147 28.71 0.33 -2.77
N ASN A 148 28.10 1.00 -3.76
CA ASN A 148 28.77 1.88 -4.72
C ASN A 148 29.97 1.26 -5.46
N GLN A 149 30.01 -0.07 -5.61
CA GLN A 149 31.12 -0.78 -6.24
C GLN A 149 31.56 -0.17 -7.58
N ASN A 150 30.61 0.18 -8.45
CA ASN A 150 30.88 0.71 -9.79
C ASN A 150 31.10 2.24 -9.84
N PHE A 151 31.07 2.91 -8.69
CA PHE A 151 31.21 4.37 -8.58
C PHE A 151 32.38 4.76 -7.67
N GLY A 152 33.18 3.79 -7.25
CA GLY A 152 34.38 4.01 -6.44
C GLY A 152 35.57 4.51 -7.26
N LEU A 153 36.66 4.81 -6.55
CA LEU A 153 37.94 5.17 -7.16
C LEU A 153 38.60 3.98 -7.87
N TYR A 154 38.33 2.77 -7.36
CA TYR A 154 38.87 1.53 -7.90
C TYR A 154 37.98 1.06 -9.04
N ASN A 155 38.58 0.78 -10.20
CA ASN A 155 37.87 0.29 -11.39
C ASN A 155 37.73 -1.25 -11.38
N ASP A 156 37.90 -1.86 -10.20
CA ASP A 156 37.77 -3.28 -10.02
C ASP A 156 36.28 -3.64 -10.02
N THR A 157 35.86 -4.37 -11.05
CA THR A 157 34.51 -4.98 -11.12
C THR A 157 34.33 -6.09 -10.10
N GLU A 158 35.38 -6.43 -9.36
CA GLU A 158 35.37 -7.39 -8.27
C GLU A 158 35.28 -6.64 -6.95
N CYS A 159 34.43 -7.11 -6.04
CA CYS A 159 34.31 -6.55 -4.70
C CYS A 159 35.29 -7.28 -3.78
N PRO A 160 36.50 -6.76 -3.56
CA PRO A 160 37.58 -7.54 -2.95
C PRO A 160 37.34 -7.70 -1.45
N ILE A 161 36.61 -6.75 -0.86
CA ILE A 161 36.18 -6.73 0.54
C ILE A 161 34.67 -6.54 0.54
N GLN A 162 33.95 -7.53 1.05
CA GLN A 162 32.50 -7.43 1.24
C GLN A 162 32.20 -6.60 2.49
N TRP A 163 32.00 -5.30 2.29
CA TRP A 163 31.71 -4.35 3.38
C TRP A 163 30.38 -4.63 4.10
N ASN A 164 29.42 -5.23 3.41
CA ASN A 164 28.10 -5.57 3.95
C ASN A 164 27.82 -7.07 3.74
N PRO A 165 28.28 -7.97 4.61
CA PRO A 165 28.11 -9.42 4.42
C PRO A 165 26.63 -9.87 4.39
N TYR A 166 25.73 -9.09 4.99
CA TYR A 166 24.29 -9.37 5.05
C TYR A 166 23.46 -8.57 4.03
N GLY A 167 24.14 -7.89 3.11
CA GLY A 167 23.51 -7.06 2.08
C GLY A 167 22.95 -7.89 0.93
N ASP A 168 21.64 -8.04 0.84
CA ASP A 168 21.00 -8.85 -0.20
C ASP A 168 20.64 -8.06 -1.47
N GLY A 169 20.80 -6.73 -1.46
CA GLY A 169 20.55 -5.86 -2.61
C GLY A 169 19.08 -5.63 -2.94
N THR A 170 18.14 -6.04 -2.10
CA THR A 170 16.69 -5.94 -2.34
C THR A 170 16.24 -4.54 -2.79
N ASN A 171 16.77 -3.47 -2.17
CA ASN A 171 16.38 -2.08 -2.51
C ASN A 171 16.90 -1.58 -3.88
N PHE A 172 17.88 -2.26 -4.46
CA PHE A 172 18.61 -1.78 -5.64
C PHE A 172 18.55 -2.72 -6.84
N ASP A 173 18.11 -3.96 -6.65
CA ASP A 173 18.09 -4.96 -7.71
C ASP A 173 16.68 -5.48 -8.02
N ILE A 174 15.69 -5.21 -7.16
CA ILE A 174 14.32 -5.72 -7.30
C ILE A 174 13.37 -4.59 -7.70
N ASP A 175 12.67 -4.78 -8.83
CA ASP A 175 11.41 -4.11 -9.12
C ASP A 175 10.28 -5.02 -8.64
N PHE A 176 9.58 -4.61 -7.59
CA PHE A 176 8.53 -5.42 -6.97
C PHE A 176 7.31 -5.54 -7.88
N GLY A 177 7.04 -4.55 -8.74
CA GLY A 177 5.85 -4.50 -9.59
C GLY A 177 4.51 -4.37 -8.85
N VAL A 178 4.52 -4.42 -7.51
CA VAL A 178 3.37 -4.31 -6.60
C VAL A 178 3.70 -3.32 -5.48
N PRO A 179 2.71 -2.75 -4.78
CA PRO A 179 2.98 -1.83 -3.69
C PRO A 179 3.40 -2.62 -2.44
N VAL A 180 4.34 -2.05 -1.69
CA VAL A 180 4.87 -2.63 -0.45
C VAL A 180 4.79 -1.61 0.67
N PHE A 181 4.30 -2.01 1.84
CA PHE A 181 4.22 -1.15 3.03
C PHE A 181 4.82 -1.83 4.25
N ALA A 182 5.55 -1.07 5.06
CA ALA A 182 5.89 -1.49 6.41
C ALA A 182 4.90 -0.89 7.40
N LEU A 183 4.32 -1.71 8.28
CA LEU A 183 3.48 -1.26 9.38
C LEU A 183 4.31 -1.23 10.65
N THR A 184 4.25 -0.13 11.38
CA THR A 184 5.07 0.09 12.57
C THR A 184 4.28 0.10 13.86
N HIS A 185 2.95 0.04 13.79
CA HIS A 185 2.08 0.14 14.96
C HIS A 185 1.37 -1.20 15.25
N GLU A 186 1.60 -1.76 16.44
CA GLU A 186 1.12 -3.10 16.82
C GLU A 186 -0.40 -3.24 16.73
N VAL A 187 -1.15 -2.19 17.07
CA VAL A 187 -2.63 -2.22 17.01
C VAL A 187 -3.15 -2.43 15.58
N GLU A 188 -2.51 -1.84 14.58
CA GLU A 188 -2.93 -1.97 13.18
C GLU A 188 -2.58 -3.35 12.61
N VAL A 189 -1.41 -3.87 13.00
CA VAL A 189 -0.98 -5.23 12.66
C VAL A 189 -1.88 -6.28 13.34
N GLY A 190 -2.20 -6.09 14.62
CA GLY A 190 -3.11 -6.96 15.36
C GLY A 190 -4.48 -7.04 14.68
N PHE A 191 -5.03 -5.90 14.27
CA PHE A 191 -6.27 -5.88 13.50
C PHE A 191 -6.18 -6.70 12.20
N ILE A 192 -5.10 -6.55 11.41
CA ILE A 192 -4.89 -7.33 10.18
C ILE A 192 -4.81 -8.83 10.47
N ARG A 193 -4.16 -9.24 11.56
CA ARG A 193 -4.05 -10.65 11.94
C ARG A 193 -5.41 -11.24 12.32
N ASP A 194 -6.20 -10.48 13.07
CA ASP A 194 -7.53 -10.91 13.51
C ASP A 194 -8.51 -11.06 12.32
N VAL A 195 -8.32 -10.28 11.26
CA VAL A 195 -9.16 -10.30 10.06
C VAL A 195 -8.62 -11.21 8.94
N SER A 196 -7.84 -12.24 9.27
CA SER A 196 -7.13 -13.13 8.30
C SER A 196 -7.96 -13.78 7.18
N PHE A 197 -9.30 -13.67 7.19
CA PHE A 197 -10.21 -14.13 6.12
C PHE A 197 -10.77 -12.99 5.23
N ILE A 198 -10.28 -11.76 5.41
CA ILE A 198 -10.86 -10.55 4.82
C ILE A 198 -10.01 -10.03 3.64
N SER A 199 -10.64 -9.30 2.72
CA SER A 199 -9.95 -8.67 1.59
C SER A 199 -9.38 -7.29 1.96
N MET A 200 -8.11 -7.04 1.63
CA MET A 200 -7.45 -5.74 1.80
C MET A 200 -7.34 -5.00 0.47
N LYS A 201 -7.79 -3.75 0.46
CA LYS A 201 -7.67 -2.82 -0.65
C LYS A 201 -6.66 -1.74 -0.31
N VAL A 202 -5.49 -1.81 -0.92
CA VAL A 202 -4.49 -0.75 -0.88
C VAL A 202 -4.83 0.25 -1.98
N THR A 203 -5.17 1.50 -1.64
CA THR A 203 -5.38 2.53 -2.66
C THR A 203 -4.42 3.69 -2.44
N ILE A 204 -3.55 3.93 -3.42
CA ILE A 204 -2.83 5.21 -3.48
C ILE A 204 -3.76 6.20 -4.16
N SER A 205 -4.49 7.02 -3.39
CA SER A 205 -5.27 8.09 -4.01
C SER A 205 -4.36 9.30 -4.27
N SER A 206 -4.46 9.86 -5.47
CA SER A 206 -3.86 11.14 -5.82
C SER A 206 -4.66 12.34 -5.29
N LEU A 207 -5.82 12.12 -4.65
CA LEU A 207 -6.74 13.18 -4.21
C LEU A 207 -6.47 13.66 -2.78
N SER A 208 -5.77 12.86 -1.97
CA SER A 208 -5.24 13.26 -0.68
C SER A 208 -3.74 12.97 -0.70
N ASN A 209 -2.90 13.86 -0.20
CA ASN A 209 -1.44 13.65 -0.08
C ASN A 209 -1.04 12.49 0.89
N TYR A 210 -1.89 11.47 1.03
CA TYR A 210 -1.78 10.35 1.94
C TYR A 210 -2.00 9.05 1.17
N THR A 211 -1.09 8.10 1.36
CA THR A 211 -1.32 6.71 0.95
C THR A 211 -2.17 6.05 2.04
N TYR A 212 -3.30 5.45 1.68
CA TYR A 212 -4.14 4.76 2.65
C TYR A 212 -4.32 3.29 2.26
N ILE A 213 -4.22 2.44 3.28
CA ILE A 213 -4.59 1.03 3.19
C ILE A 213 -5.97 0.93 3.82
N ALA A 214 -6.92 0.34 3.10
CA ALA A 214 -8.29 0.16 3.55
C ALA A 214 -8.61 -1.34 3.57
N ILE A 215 -9.05 -1.86 4.70
CA ILE A 215 -9.44 -3.28 4.84
C ILE A 215 -10.96 -3.37 4.71
N ASN A 216 -11.47 -4.22 3.82
CA ASN A 216 -12.89 -4.35 3.53
C ASN A 216 -13.50 -5.59 4.19
N HIS A 217 -14.35 -5.43 5.21
CA HIS A 217 -15.15 -6.52 5.78
C HIS A 217 -16.24 -6.99 4.80
N THR A 218 -15.99 -8.10 4.09
CA THR A 218 -17.01 -8.82 3.31
C THR A 218 -17.54 -10.02 4.07
#